data_AF-A0A9W4XEH0-F1
#
_entry.id   AF-A0A9W4XEH0-F1
#
_cell.length_a   1.000
_cell.length_b   1.000
_cell.length_c   1.000
_cell.angle_alpha   90.00
_cell.angle_beta   90.00
_cell.angle_gamma   90.00
#
_symmetry.space_group_name_H-M   'P 1'
#
loop_
_entity.id
_entity.type
_entity.pdbx_description
1 polymer ?
#
loop_
_entity_poly.entity_id
_entity_poly.type
_entity_poly.pdbx_seq_one_letter_code
_entity_poly.pdbx_strand_id
1 'polypeptide(L)'
;MDQDATKRRKTDDKTTDISLDDVDEIDINLDTDEILNLEVENYEKGFKEGQLQSSRDELLEGKQYGYQTGFQRFLIVGYIQGLVEDWETKIDQYENVKSHLSQLRALIFNIPTVNDDKEVEIYEKNLLKARNKLRTIATVLKENWKINELDNLIKEVGGNLQVSEHLDEMW
;
A
#
# COMPACT_ATOMS: atom_id res chain seq x y z
N MET A 1 -40.80 49.29 -95.13
CA MET A 1 -39.80 50.13 -94.43
C MET A 1 -39.48 49.39 -93.15
N ASP A 2 -38.67 48.32 -93.19
CA ASP A 2 -37.22 48.31 -93.50
C ASP A 2 -36.48 49.42 -92.73
N GLN A 3 -35.46 49.24 -91.91
CA GLN A 3 -34.58 48.15 -91.40
C GLN A 3 -34.12 48.72 -90.01
N ASP A 4 -33.57 48.01 -89.03
CA ASP A 4 -32.31 47.29 -89.10
C ASP A 4 -32.03 46.70 -87.70
N ALA A 5 -31.60 45.44 -87.69
CA ALA A 5 -31.08 44.76 -86.52
C ALA A 5 -29.55 44.82 -86.60
N THR A 6 -28.83 45.03 -85.49
CA THR A 6 -27.55 44.32 -85.18
C THR A 6 -26.99 44.75 -83.82
N LYS A 7 -27.21 43.88 -82.82
CA LYS A 7 -26.17 43.18 -82.04
C LYS A 7 -24.93 43.98 -81.60
N ARG A 8 -24.76 44.19 -80.28
CA ARG A 8 -23.46 44.11 -79.59
C ARG A 8 -23.66 43.63 -78.15
N ARG A 9 -23.34 42.36 -77.91
CA ARG A 9 -23.03 41.79 -76.59
C ARG A 9 -21.64 42.30 -76.17
N LYS A 10 -21.50 42.71 -74.91
CA LYS A 10 -20.27 42.76 -74.13
C LYS A 10 -20.67 42.34 -72.70
N THR A 11 -20.46 41.07 -72.34
CA THR A 11 -19.29 40.55 -71.59
C THR A 11 -19.16 41.20 -70.22
N ASP A 12 -19.65 40.47 -69.22
CA ASP A 12 -19.08 40.24 -67.89
C ASP A 12 -18.09 41.28 -67.36
N ASP A 13 -18.52 42.00 -66.32
CA ASP A 13 -17.63 42.28 -65.20
C ASP A 13 -18.40 42.03 -63.90
N LYS A 14 -18.03 40.93 -63.24
CA LYS A 14 -18.48 40.61 -61.88
C LYS A 14 -17.68 41.51 -60.95
N THR A 15 -18.25 42.63 -60.56
CA THR A 15 -17.76 43.36 -59.38
C THR A 15 -18.79 43.15 -58.28
N THR A 16 -18.45 42.23 -57.41
CA THR A 16 -18.98 42.02 -56.07
C THR A 16 -19.08 43.34 -55.31
N ASP A 17 -20.27 43.91 -55.23
CA ASP A 17 -20.67 44.69 -54.06
C ASP A 17 -21.38 43.73 -53.12
N ILE A 18 -20.57 42.98 -52.36
CA ILE A 18 -21.03 42.38 -51.12
C ILE A 18 -21.11 43.56 -50.18
N SER A 19 -22.33 44.02 -49.89
CA SER A 19 -22.59 44.93 -48.77
C SER A 19 -21.86 44.37 -47.55
N LEU A 20 -20.97 45.18 -46.96
CA LEU A 20 -20.32 44.88 -45.68
C LEU A 20 -21.32 44.74 -44.51
N ASP A 21 -22.61 44.87 -44.80
CA ASP A 21 -23.72 44.78 -43.87
C ASP A 21 -24.30 43.36 -43.72
N ASP A 22 -23.87 42.39 -44.54
CA ASP A 22 -24.28 40.97 -44.44
C ASP A 22 -23.13 40.08 -43.94
N VAL A 23 -22.27 40.62 -43.07
CA VAL A 23 -21.59 39.74 -42.11
C VAL A 23 -22.60 39.54 -41.02
N ASP A 24 -23.48 38.54 -41.19
CA ASP A 24 -24.17 37.93 -40.06
C ASP A 24 -23.09 37.76 -38.98
N GLU A 25 -23.24 38.54 -37.92
CA GLU A 25 -22.50 38.35 -36.69
C GLU A 25 -22.74 36.88 -36.38
N ILE A 26 -21.75 36.03 -36.65
CA ILE A 26 -21.74 34.69 -36.11
C ILE A 26 -21.65 34.98 -34.63
N ASP A 27 -22.81 35.05 -33.98
CA ASP A 27 -22.95 34.99 -32.55
C ASP A 27 -22.45 33.60 -32.19
N ILE A 28 -21.13 33.49 -32.10
CA ILE A 28 -20.48 32.41 -31.41
C ILE A 28 -20.82 32.69 -29.96
N ASN A 29 -22.06 32.35 -29.59
CA ASN A 29 -22.47 32.12 -28.21
C ASN A 29 -21.81 30.80 -27.77
N LEU A 30 -20.48 30.76 -27.90
CA LEU A 30 -19.65 29.96 -27.05
C LEU A 30 -19.92 30.58 -25.69
N ASP A 31 -20.53 29.83 -24.80
CA ASP A 31 -20.63 30.21 -23.41
C ASP A 31 -19.18 30.27 -22.88
N THR A 32 -18.52 31.40 -23.11
CA THR A 32 -17.09 31.58 -22.83
C THR A 32 -16.81 31.33 -21.35
N ASP A 33 -17.83 31.53 -20.52
CA ASP A 33 -17.86 31.21 -19.10
C ASP A 33 -17.76 29.70 -18.85
N GLU A 34 -18.37 28.84 -19.67
CA GLU A 34 -18.25 27.37 -19.59
C GLU A 34 -16.79 26.92 -19.87
N ILE A 35 -16.12 27.55 -20.85
CA ILE A 35 -14.72 27.26 -21.17
C ILE A 35 -13.76 27.82 -20.10
N LEU A 36 -14.06 28.99 -19.54
CA LEU A 36 -13.29 29.60 -18.45
C LEU A 36 -13.42 28.82 -17.12
N ASN A 37 -14.55 28.17 -16.88
CA ASN A 37 -14.79 27.36 -15.68
C ASN A 37 -14.33 25.90 -15.81
N LEU A 38 -14.08 25.41 -17.04
CA LEU A 38 -13.63 24.05 -17.32
C LEU A 38 -12.33 23.70 -16.58
N GLU A 39 -11.39 24.64 -16.45
CA GLU A 39 -10.15 24.43 -15.70
C GLU A 39 -10.44 24.21 -14.21
N VAL A 40 -11.27 25.06 -13.61
CA VAL A 40 -11.66 24.98 -12.19
C VAL A 40 -12.39 23.67 -11.91
N GLU A 41 -13.33 23.28 -12.78
CA GLU A 41 -14.04 22.00 -12.67
C GLU A 41 -13.08 20.80 -12.79
N ASN A 42 -12.12 20.84 -13.71
CA ASN A 42 -11.11 19.78 -13.83
C ASN A 42 -10.15 19.74 -12.63
N TYR A 43 -9.78 20.88 -12.06
CA TYR A 43 -8.99 20.94 -10.83
C TYR A 43 -9.76 20.34 -9.65
N GLU A 44 -11.02 20.72 -9.46
CA GLU A 44 -11.86 20.15 -8.40
C GLU A 44 -12.07 18.65 -8.59
N LYS A 45 -12.30 18.22 -9.83
CA LYS A 45 -12.46 16.82 -10.18
C LYS A 45 -11.18 16.03 -9.90
N GLY A 46 -10.02 16.52 -10.35
CA GLY A 46 -8.73 15.90 -10.07
C GLY A 46 -8.39 15.85 -8.58
N PHE A 47 -8.75 16.89 -7.81
CA PHE A 47 -8.56 16.92 -6.36
C PHE A 47 -9.47 15.91 -5.65
N LYS A 48 -10.75 15.82 -6.03
CA LYS A 48 -11.69 14.84 -5.49
C LYS A 48 -11.29 13.40 -5.87
N GLU A 49 -10.89 13.18 -7.12
CA GLU A 49 -10.36 11.90 -7.59
C GLU A 49 -9.08 11.52 -6.84
N GLY A 50 -8.16 12.47 -6.64
CA GLY A 50 -6.93 12.28 -5.88
C GLY A 50 -7.18 11.92 -4.41
N GLN A 51 -8.08 12.62 -3.72
CA GLN A 51 -8.46 12.27 -2.35
C GLN A 51 -9.07 10.86 -2.29
N LEU A 52 -9.99 10.57 -3.19
CA LEU A 52 -10.71 9.30 -3.20
C LEU A 52 -9.78 8.12 -3.53
N GLN A 53 -8.81 8.33 -4.42
CA GLN A 53 -7.77 7.36 -4.71
C GLN A 53 -6.80 7.21 -3.53
N SER A 54 -6.33 8.30 -2.92
CA SER A 54 -5.47 8.27 -1.71
C SER A 54 -6.13 7.47 -0.59
N SER A 55 -7.39 7.74 -0.27
CA SER A 55 -8.10 7.01 0.79
C SER A 55 -8.27 5.52 0.48
N ARG A 56 -8.40 5.15 -0.80
CA ARG A 56 -8.47 3.74 -1.20
C ARG A 56 -7.11 3.05 -1.06
N ASP A 57 -6.05 3.73 -1.50
CA ASP A 57 -4.69 3.21 -1.44
C ASP A 57 -4.22 3.07 0.01
N GLU A 58 -4.51 4.06 0.87
CA GLU A 58 -4.27 4.00 2.32
C GLU A 58 -4.99 2.83 2.99
N LEU A 59 -6.27 2.60 2.64
CA LEU A 59 -7.03 1.47 3.17
C LEU A 59 -6.43 0.13 2.73
N LEU A 60 -5.99 0.04 1.47
CA LEU A 60 -5.42 -1.17 0.90
C LEU A 60 -4.04 -1.46 1.49
N GLU A 61 -3.21 -0.44 1.63
CA GLU A 61 -1.91 -0.50 2.31
C GLU A 61 -2.07 -0.93 3.76
N GLY A 62 -3.00 -0.31 4.51
CA GLY A 62 -3.26 -0.68 5.90
C GLY A 62 -3.68 -2.15 6.06
N LYS A 63 -4.48 -2.68 5.14
CA LYS A 63 -4.85 -4.10 5.12
C LYS A 63 -3.66 -5.01 4.80
N GLN A 64 -2.86 -4.65 3.79
CA GLN A 64 -1.67 -5.39 3.43
C GLN A 64 -0.68 -5.45 4.59
N TYR A 65 -0.45 -4.32 5.24
CA TYR A 65 0.38 -4.20 6.42
C TYR A 65 -0.12 -5.12 7.55
N GLY A 66 -1.42 -5.07 7.86
CA GLY A 66 -2.01 -5.93 8.89
C GLY A 66 -1.80 -7.43 8.61
N TYR A 67 -1.98 -7.86 7.35
CA TYR A 67 -1.73 -9.26 6.97
C TYR A 67 -0.26 -9.64 7.09
N GLN A 68 0.64 -8.77 6.65
CA GLN A 68 2.08 -9.02 6.71
C GLN A 68 2.57 -9.12 8.16
N THR A 69 2.21 -8.15 9.01
CA THR A 69 2.58 -8.15 10.42
C THR A 69 1.98 -9.35 11.15
N GLY A 70 0.72 -9.70 10.88
CA GLY A 70 0.09 -10.89 11.46
C GLY A 70 0.80 -12.18 11.06
N PHE A 71 1.18 -12.32 9.79
CA PHE A 71 1.91 -13.47 9.30
C PHE A 71 3.30 -13.58 9.94
N GLN A 72 4.07 -12.48 10.00
CA GLN A 72 5.39 -12.45 10.64
C GLN A 72 5.30 -12.83 12.13
N ARG A 73 4.32 -12.28 12.85
CA ARG A 73 4.04 -12.62 14.25
C ARG A 73 3.76 -14.11 14.42
N PHE A 74 2.88 -14.67 13.58
CA PHE A 74 2.55 -16.09 13.61
C PHE A 74 3.76 -16.98 13.32
N LEU A 75 4.58 -16.60 12.34
CA LEU A 75 5.79 -17.34 11.96
C LEU A 75 6.79 -17.39 13.13
N ILE A 76 7.00 -16.28 13.82
CA ILE A 76 7.89 -16.20 14.99
C ILE A 76 7.42 -17.14 16.09
N VAL A 77 6.13 -17.07 16.44
CA VAL A 77 5.55 -17.94 17.49
C VAL A 77 5.68 -19.41 17.10
N GLY A 78 5.32 -19.77 15.86
CA GLY A 78 5.43 -21.14 15.36
C GLY A 78 6.86 -21.67 15.33
N TYR A 79 7.83 -20.85 14.93
CA TYR A 79 9.24 -21.24 14.94
C TYR A 79 9.74 -21.50 16.36
N ILE A 80 9.40 -20.62 17.31
CA ILE A 80 9.77 -20.80 18.72
C ILE A 80 9.12 -22.08 19.29
N GLN A 81 7.86 -22.38 18.94
CA GLN A 81 7.20 -23.63 19.32
C GLN A 81 7.97 -24.85 18.82
N GLY A 82 8.35 -24.87 17.54
CA GLY A 82 9.13 -25.97 16.96
C GLY A 82 10.50 -26.15 17.63
N LEU A 83 11.17 -25.05 18.00
CA LEU A 83 12.42 -25.12 18.75
C LEU A 83 12.24 -25.71 20.16
N VAL A 84 11.18 -25.30 20.85
CA VAL A 84 10.85 -25.84 22.17
C VAL A 84 10.59 -27.34 22.08
N GLU A 85 9.84 -27.81 21.08
CA GLU A 85 9.57 -29.23 20.86
C GLU A 85 10.84 -30.05 20.54
N ASP A 86 11.74 -29.53 19.69
CA ASP A 86 13.04 -30.17 19.39
C ASP A 86 13.90 -30.30 20.66
N TRP A 87 13.94 -29.26 21.50
CA TRP A 87 14.70 -29.28 22.75
C TRP A 87 14.04 -30.13 23.83
N GLU A 88 12.71 -30.18 23.91
CA GLU A 88 11.97 -31.07 24.82
C GLU A 88 12.25 -32.55 24.50
N THR A 89 12.40 -32.91 23.22
CA THR A 89 12.74 -34.27 22.80
C THR A 89 14.15 -34.69 23.25
N LYS A 90 15.05 -33.73 23.44
CA LYS A 90 16.46 -33.94 23.85
C LYS A 90 16.70 -33.54 25.31
N ILE A 91 15.65 -33.43 26.13
CA ILE A 91 15.71 -32.85 27.48
C ILE A 91 16.71 -33.56 28.39
N ASP A 92 16.91 -34.88 28.22
CA ASP A 92 17.85 -35.68 28.99
C ASP A 92 19.31 -35.26 28.79
N GLN A 93 19.62 -34.56 27.69
CA GLN A 93 20.94 -33.99 27.40
C GLN A 93 21.12 -32.61 28.04
N TYR A 94 20.02 -31.95 28.46
CA TYR A 94 19.96 -30.53 28.80
C TYR A 94 19.23 -30.26 30.13
N GLU A 95 19.56 -31.02 31.18
CA GLU A 95 18.94 -30.90 32.51
C GLU A 95 18.98 -29.46 33.07
N ASN A 96 20.06 -28.72 32.76
CA ASN A 96 20.28 -27.32 33.16
C ASN A 96 19.33 -26.31 32.47
N VAL A 97 18.67 -26.70 31.38
CA VAL A 97 17.80 -25.82 30.58
C VAL A 97 16.31 -26.09 30.83
N LYS A 98 15.97 -27.22 31.45
CA LYS A 98 14.59 -27.70 31.65
C LYS A 98 13.64 -26.70 32.29
N SER A 99 14.10 -25.96 33.30
CA SER A 99 13.31 -24.90 33.96
C SER A 99 13.04 -23.73 33.01
N HIS A 100 14.07 -23.30 32.26
CA HIS A 100 13.94 -22.22 31.27
C HIS A 100 13.01 -22.61 30.11
N LEU A 101 13.10 -23.85 29.65
CA LEU A 101 12.27 -24.41 28.59
C LEU A 101 10.79 -24.46 28.99
N SER A 102 10.49 -24.93 30.21
CA SER A 102 9.13 -24.96 30.75
C SER A 102 8.51 -23.56 30.85
N GLN A 103 9.32 -22.57 31.25
CA GLN A 103 8.89 -21.17 31.31
C GLN A 103 8.68 -20.57 29.92
N LEU A 104 9.53 -20.90 28.94
CA LEU A 104 9.37 -20.45 27.56
C LEU A 104 8.08 -21.02 26.95
N ARG A 105 7.81 -22.31 27.17
CA ARG A 105 6.57 -22.96 26.73
C ARG A 105 5.32 -22.31 27.30
N ALA A 106 5.33 -22.01 28.60
CA ALA A 106 4.20 -21.33 29.25
C ALA A 106 3.97 -19.91 28.70
N LEU A 107 5.03 -19.19 28.34
CA LEU A 107 4.89 -17.86 27.73
C LEU A 107 4.29 -17.93 26.33
N ILE A 108 4.72 -18.91 25.52
CA ILE A 108 4.29 -19.08 24.13
C ILE A 108 2.84 -19.61 24.05
N PHE A 109 2.43 -20.49 24.96
CA PHE A 109 1.06 -21.03 24.96
C PHE A 109 0.01 -20.02 25.44
N ASN A 110 0.42 -19.02 26.24
CA ASN A 110 -0.45 -17.95 26.72
C ASN A 110 -0.49 -16.72 25.78
N ILE A 111 -0.02 -16.86 24.55
CA ILE A 111 -0.08 -15.78 23.56
C ILE A 111 -1.50 -15.69 23.01
N PRO A 112 -2.19 -14.54 23.16
CA PRO A 112 -3.51 -14.35 22.58
C PRO A 112 -3.46 -14.40 21.05
N THR A 113 -4.47 -15.01 20.44
CA THR A 113 -4.65 -15.06 18.98
C THR A 113 -5.72 -14.08 18.49
N VAL A 114 -6.20 -13.21 19.38
CA VAL A 114 -7.27 -12.23 19.10
C VAL A 114 -6.65 -10.85 18.91
N ASN A 115 -7.20 -10.07 17.97
CA ASN A 115 -6.70 -8.74 17.60
C ASN A 115 -7.32 -7.60 18.45
N ASP A 116 -7.61 -7.82 19.73
CA ASP A 116 -8.05 -6.73 20.62
C ASP A 116 -6.83 -5.96 21.14
N ASP A 117 -6.95 -4.65 21.37
CA ASP A 117 -5.81 -3.77 21.68
C ASP A 117 -5.06 -4.23 22.95
N LYS A 118 -5.80 -4.72 23.94
CA LYS A 118 -5.24 -5.28 25.19
C LYS A 118 -4.48 -6.57 24.94
N GLU A 119 -4.96 -7.39 24.03
CA GLU A 119 -4.37 -8.68 23.69
C GLU A 119 -3.10 -8.50 22.86
N VAL A 120 -3.05 -7.45 22.03
CA VAL A 120 -1.82 -7.02 21.33
C VAL A 120 -0.73 -6.58 22.32
N GLU A 121 -1.08 -5.80 23.34
CA GLU A 121 -0.11 -5.40 24.38
C GLU A 121 0.42 -6.61 25.15
N ILE A 122 -0.47 -7.56 25.49
CA ILE A 122 -0.09 -8.82 26.15
C ILE A 122 0.81 -9.66 25.23
N TYR A 123 0.49 -9.75 23.95
CA TYR A 123 1.28 -10.43 22.92
C TYR A 123 2.71 -9.89 22.90
N GLU A 124 2.89 -8.59 22.73
CA GLU A 124 4.21 -7.96 22.60
C GLU A 124 5.05 -8.15 23.86
N LYS A 125 4.45 -7.97 25.03
CA LYS A 125 5.11 -8.17 26.32
C LYS A 125 5.54 -9.62 26.53
N ASN A 126 4.70 -10.58 26.14
CA ASN A 126 5.01 -12.00 26.27
C ASN A 126 6.05 -12.45 25.25
N LEU A 127 5.99 -11.92 24.02
CA LEU A 127 6.95 -12.20 22.96
C LEU A 127 8.35 -11.71 23.34
N LEU A 128 8.47 -10.49 23.85
CA LEU A 128 9.76 -9.94 24.27
C LEU A 128 10.39 -10.76 25.43
N LYS A 129 9.56 -11.25 26.35
CA LYS A 129 10.01 -12.18 27.41
C LYS A 129 10.42 -13.54 26.83
N ALA A 130 9.64 -14.07 25.89
CA ALA A 130 9.93 -15.34 25.22
C ALA A 130 11.25 -15.25 24.45
N ARG A 131 11.49 -14.16 23.72
CA ARG A 131 12.74 -13.86 23.03
C ARG A 131 13.95 -13.86 23.95
N ASN A 132 13.87 -13.15 25.07
CA ASN A 132 14.97 -13.09 26.04
C ASN A 132 15.29 -14.47 26.63
N LYS A 133 14.27 -15.29 26.89
CA LYS A 133 14.47 -16.68 27.32
C LYS A 133 15.06 -17.54 26.20
N LEU A 134 14.56 -17.40 24.97
CA LEU A 134 15.08 -18.10 23.80
C LEU A 134 16.58 -17.83 23.62
N ARG A 135 17.00 -16.57 23.67
CA ARG A 135 18.42 -16.18 23.63
C ARG A 135 19.24 -16.81 24.74
N THR A 136 18.70 -16.85 25.96
CA THR A 136 19.36 -17.49 27.10
C THR A 136 19.56 -18.99 26.84
N ILE A 137 18.51 -19.68 26.40
CA ILE A 137 18.53 -21.11 26.09
C ILE A 137 19.53 -21.40 24.95
N ALA A 138 19.45 -20.66 23.85
CA ALA A 138 20.36 -20.82 22.71
C ALA A 138 21.82 -20.54 23.09
N THR A 139 22.08 -19.61 24.00
CA THR A 139 23.41 -19.33 24.53
C THR A 139 23.94 -20.51 25.37
N VAL A 140 23.11 -21.07 26.25
CA VAL A 140 23.48 -22.22 27.08
C VAL A 140 23.74 -23.47 26.21
N LEU A 141 22.92 -23.68 25.18
CA LEU A 141 23.03 -24.79 24.25
C LEU A 141 24.08 -24.57 23.13
N LYS A 142 24.61 -23.35 23.01
CA LYS A 142 25.50 -22.91 21.91
C LYS A 142 24.86 -23.03 20.53
N GLU A 143 23.54 -22.93 20.45
CA GLU A 143 22.74 -23.02 19.21
C GLU A 143 22.22 -21.64 18.76
N ASN A 144 23.00 -20.57 18.94
CA ASN A 144 22.61 -19.22 18.54
C ASN A 144 22.29 -19.08 17.04
N TRP A 145 22.81 -19.99 16.21
CA TRP A 145 22.52 -20.03 14.78
C TRP A 145 21.03 -20.25 14.47
N LYS A 146 20.28 -20.96 15.32
CA LYS A 146 18.82 -21.14 15.18
C LYS A 146 18.06 -19.82 15.32
N ILE A 147 18.55 -18.89 16.15
CA ILE A 147 17.97 -17.55 16.28
C ILE A 147 18.27 -16.72 15.04
N ASN A 148 19.51 -16.79 14.53
CA ASN A 148 19.88 -16.08 13.31
C ASN A 148 19.09 -16.59 12.09
N GLU A 149 18.78 -17.89 12.04
CA GLU A 149 17.94 -18.49 11.00
C GLU A 149 16.51 -17.94 11.05
N LEU A 150 15.92 -17.80 12.24
CA LEU A 150 14.63 -17.12 12.42
C LEU A 150 14.69 -15.67 11.93
N ASP A 151 15.73 -14.92 12.30
CA ASP A 151 15.90 -13.53 11.87
C ASP A 151 16.02 -13.41 10.35
N ASN A 152 16.72 -14.35 9.70
CA ASN A 152 16.84 -14.41 8.24
C ASN A 152 15.50 -14.77 7.60
N LEU A 153 14.76 -15.73 8.14
CA LEU A 153 13.45 -16.13 7.64
C LEU A 153 12.45 -14.97 7.69
N ILE A 154 12.43 -14.20 8.78
CA ILE A 154 11.57 -13.02 8.91
C ILE A 154 11.93 -11.97 7.86
N LYS A 155 13.21 -11.78 7.56
CA LYS A 155 13.66 -10.84 6.51
C LYS A 155 13.29 -11.32 5.11
N GLU A 156 13.44 -12.61 4.84
CA GLU A 156 13.09 -13.20 3.54
C GLU A 156 11.59 -13.13 3.26
N VAL A 157 10.76 -13.45 4.26
CA VAL A 157 9.30 -13.46 4.10
C VAL A 157 8.69 -12.07 4.28
N GLY A 158 9.32 -11.22 5.10
CA GLY A 158 8.89 -9.85 5.34
C GLY A 158 9.25 -8.87 4.24
N GLY A 159 10.34 -9.09 3.49
CA GLY A 159 10.87 -8.06 2.60
C GLY A 159 11.28 -6.77 3.33
N ASN A 160 11.77 -5.78 2.57
CA ASN A 160 12.07 -4.45 3.11
C ASN A 160 10.76 -3.66 3.25
N LEU A 161 10.11 -3.73 4.40
CA LEU A 161 9.03 -2.80 4.71
C LEU A 161 9.61 -1.46 5.18
N GLN A 162 9.11 -0.35 4.63
CA GLN A 162 9.66 1.00 4.82
C GLN A 162 9.56 1.58 6.24
N VAL A 163 8.93 0.90 7.20
CA VAL A 163 8.52 1.52 8.48
C VAL A 163 9.19 0.93 9.72
N SER A 164 9.84 -0.24 9.63
CA SER A 164 10.59 -0.81 10.76
C SER A 164 11.93 -1.35 10.27
N GLU A 165 12.93 -0.48 10.19
CA GLU A 165 14.29 -0.85 9.78
C GLU A 165 14.97 -1.82 10.75
N HIS A 166 14.47 -1.95 11.99
CA HIS A 166 15.10 -2.78 13.03
C HIS A 166 14.23 -3.99 13.40
N LEU A 167 14.73 -5.20 13.11
CA LEU A 167 14.12 -6.48 13.49
C LEU A 167 13.90 -6.62 15.01
N ASP A 168 14.68 -5.89 15.81
CA ASP A 168 14.57 -5.83 17.26
C ASP A 168 13.28 -5.15 17.75
N GLU A 169 12.65 -4.31 16.92
CA GLU A 169 11.37 -3.66 17.20
C GLU A 169 10.18 -4.58 16.85
N MET A 170 10.41 -5.64 16.09
CA MET A 170 9.36 -6.59 15.68
C MET A 170 9.07 -7.67 16.72
N TRP A 171 10.05 -8.05 17.54
CA TRP A 171 9.89 -9.10 18.56
C TRP A 171 10.94 -9.07 19.68
#